data_AF-A0A1S1R260-F1
#
_entry.id   AF-A0A1S1R260-F1
#
_cell.length_a   1.000
_cell.length_b   1.000
_cell.length_c   1.000
_cell.angle_alpha   90.00
_cell.angle_beta   90.00
_cell.angle_gamma   90.00
#
_symmetry.space_group_name_H-M   'P 1'
#
loop_
_entity.id
_entity.type
_entity.pdbx_description
1 polymer ?
#
loop_
_entity_poly.entity_id
_entity_poly.type
_entity_poly.pdbx_seq_one_letter_code
_entity_poly.pdbx_strand_id
1 'polypeptide(L)'
;MAVGVAVVVAATGLTLVSAPPASAAWLSNYEGLADFNGDGCQDIVWRIHSDSPHPQEGQLWLDVGSCTRDGDGFGGRYQIGSGWDGYTIAGFGDWDSDGYLDVVARDPNGDLWLYPCEGARGFTQPRVQIGDGWNGYTFAGVADWDRDGNQDIVAKDYWGYLWLYPGDSVRGYSSQRRMQIGNGWNGYTFAGVADWDSDGNQDIVARDRNGYLWLYPGEGVRGYSSQQRVLIGNGWNGYTFVGIGDWDRDLHQDIVARDFNSEPVHYLWLYPGEGVRGYSGQPRVRLNWY
;
A
#
# COMPACT_ATOMS: atom_id res chain seq x y z
N MET A 1 4.95 -15.11 48.00
CA MET A 1 4.86 -16.47 47.41
C MET A 1 4.38 -16.32 45.98
N ALA A 2 5.18 -16.85 45.03
CA ALA A 2 4.93 -17.10 43.59
C ALA A 2 4.23 -16.00 42.78
N VAL A 3 4.93 -15.18 41.99
CA VAL A 3 5.59 -15.45 40.69
C VAL A 3 4.61 -15.83 39.58
N GLY A 4 4.56 -14.96 38.58
CA GLY A 4 3.96 -15.21 37.26
C GLY A 4 4.56 -14.22 36.27
N VAL A 5 5.82 -14.44 35.90
CA VAL A 5 6.46 -13.79 34.76
C VAL A 5 5.89 -14.42 33.50
N ALA A 6 5.49 -13.59 32.54
CA ALA A 6 5.48 -13.93 31.13
C ALA A 6 6.16 -12.79 30.38
N VAL A 7 7.48 -12.89 30.33
CA VAL A 7 8.32 -12.24 29.32
C VAL A 7 8.31 -13.19 28.12
N VAL A 8 7.94 -12.68 26.96
CA VAL A 8 8.41 -13.24 25.69
C VAL A 8 9.14 -12.10 25.00
N VAL A 9 10.47 -12.16 25.07
CA VAL A 9 11.36 -11.42 24.18
C VAL A 9 11.59 -12.35 22.99
N ALA A 10 11.07 -11.96 21.83
CA ALA A 10 11.68 -12.28 20.54
C ALA A 10 12.35 -10.99 20.02
N ALA A 11 13.44 -11.15 19.30
CA ALA A 11 14.53 -10.19 19.21
C ALA A 11 14.31 -9.02 18.23
N THR A 12 13.39 -8.12 18.54
CA THR A 12 13.44 -6.66 18.25
C THR A 12 12.18 -6.09 18.87
N GLY A 13 12.36 -5.24 19.88
CA GLY A 13 11.26 -4.76 20.72
C GLY A 13 10.31 -3.86 19.95
N LEU A 14 9.06 -4.31 19.79
CA LEU A 14 7.93 -3.45 19.48
C LEU A 14 6.78 -3.76 20.45
N THR A 15 6.39 -2.77 21.24
CA THR A 15 5.16 -2.78 22.04
C THR A 15 4.19 -1.79 21.39
N LEU A 16 3.13 -2.34 20.80
CA LEU A 16 2.19 -1.68 19.90
C LEU A 16 1.12 -0.86 20.66
N VAL A 17 0.60 0.23 20.08
CA VAL A 17 -0.85 0.56 19.93
C VAL A 17 -1.19 2.04 19.58
N SER A 18 -1.94 2.24 18.47
CA SER A 18 -3.31 2.82 18.34
C SER A 18 -3.50 3.47 16.95
N ALA A 19 -4.57 3.14 16.20
CA ALA A 19 -5.13 3.82 15.02
C ALA A 19 -6.63 4.13 15.29
N PRO A 20 -7.41 4.74 14.37
CA PRO A 20 -8.79 5.13 14.67
C PRO A 20 -9.62 3.95 15.19
N PRO A 21 -10.61 4.21 16.07
CA PRO A 21 -11.36 3.15 16.73
C PRO A 21 -12.07 2.28 15.70
N ALA A 22 -11.64 1.02 15.60
CA ALA A 22 -12.47 -0.06 15.07
C ALA A 22 -13.60 -0.35 16.07
N SER A 23 -14.49 0.62 16.28
CA SER A 23 -15.81 0.30 16.83
C SER A 23 -16.60 -0.38 15.72
N ALA A 24 -17.24 -1.51 16.06
CA ALA A 24 -17.86 -2.49 15.17
C ALA A 24 -19.05 -1.97 14.31
N ALA A 25 -19.10 -0.67 14.02
CA ALA A 25 -20.13 -0.01 13.21
C ALA A 25 -19.58 0.84 12.05
N TRP A 26 -18.25 0.96 11.88
CA TRP A 26 -17.66 1.83 10.86
C TRP A 26 -16.58 1.10 10.07
N LEU A 27 -16.84 0.83 8.79
CA LEU A 27 -15.88 0.21 7.89
C LEU A 27 -14.92 1.29 7.38
N SER A 28 -13.84 1.57 8.11
CA SER A 28 -12.71 2.30 7.52
C SER A 28 -12.07 1.42 6.43
N ASN A 29 -11.92 1.97 5.22
CA ASN A 29 -11.05 1.40 4.21
C ASN A 29 -9.67 2.04 4.39
N TYR A 30 -8.69 1.21 4.74
CA TYR A 30 -7.29 1.62 4.65
C TYR A 30 -6.88 1.53 3.19
N GLU A 31 -6.44 2.66 2.64
CA GLU A 31 -6.16 2.80 1.21
C GLU A 31 -4.68 2.57 0.90
N GLY A 32 -3.80 2.76 1.89
CA GLY A 32 -2.44 2.27 1.85
C GLY A 32 -1.48 3.02 2.78
N LEU A 33 -0.19 2.79 2.53
CA LEU A 33 0.92 3.21 3.38
C LEU A 33 1.92 4.04 2.57
N ALA A 34 2.46 5.09 3.18
CA ALA A 34 3.57 5.87 2.64
C ALA A 34 4.08 6.86 3.71
N ASP A 35 5.36 7.22 3.67
CA ASP A 35 5.95 8.27 4.51
C ASP A 35 5.73 9.65 3.87
N PHE A 36 4.54 10.25 4.07
CA PHE A 36 4.21 11.53 3.45
C PHE A 36 5.01 12.67 4.05
N ASN A 37 5.36 12.61 5.33
CA ASN A 37 6.03 13.72 6.01
C ASN A 37 7.57 13.65 5.96
N GLY A 38 8.14 12.54 5.47
CA GLY A 38 9.56 12.31 5.32
C GLY A 38 10.30 12.05 6.64
N ASP A 39 9.62 11.60 7.69
CA ASP A 39 10.21 11.36 9.00
C ASP A 39 10.81 9.95 9.19
N GLY A 40 10.68 9.10 8.16
CA GLY A 40 11.15 7.73 8.14
C GLY A 40 10.20 6.74 8.80
N CYS A 41 8.96 7.13 9.09
CA CYS A 41 7.89 6.24 9.53
C CYS A 41 6.74 6.20 8.53
N GLN A 42 6.10 5.03 8.41
CA GLN A 42 4.95 4.87 7.53
C GLN A 42 3.73 5.62 8.09
N ASP A 43 3.13 6.45 7.25
CA ASP A 43 1.81 7.03 7.50
C ASP A 43 0.71 6.13 6.92
N ILE A 44 -0.51 6.28 7.43
CA ILE A 44 -1.69 5.58 6.90
C ILE A 44 -2.62 6.56 6.22
N VAL A 45 -2.97 6.25 4.96
CA VAL A 45 -4.09 6.89 4.26
C VAL A 45 -5.32 6.00 4.38
N TRP A 46 -6.43 6.58 4.80
CA TRP A 46 -7.68 5.86 4.99
C TRP A 46 -8.90 6.76 4.71
N ARG A 47 -10.04 6.12 4.44
CA ARG A 47 -11.34 6.80 4.32
C ARG A 47 -12.44 6.04 5.05
N ILE A 48 -13.49 6.75 5.42
CA ILE A 48 -14.70 6.12 5.96
C ILE A 48 -15.56 5.67 4.79
N HIS A 49 -15.93 4.39 4.79
CA HIS A 49 -17.03 3.86 4.01
C HIS A 49 -18.10 3.38 4.98
N SER A 50 -19.34 3.84 4.83
CA SER A 50 -20.44 3.36 5.65
C SER A 50 -21.59 2.87 4.79
N ASP A 51 -22.20 1.77 5.20
CA ASP A 51 -23.43 1.24 4.60
C ASP A 51 -24.67 2.10 4.98
N SER A 52 -24.46 3.21 5.67
CA SER A 52 -25.47 4.18 6.11
C SER A 52 -24.86 5.58 6.14
N PRO A 53 -25.60 6.64 5.77
CA PRO A 53 -25.06 7.98 5.62
C PRO A 53 -24.28 8.44 6.86
N HIS A 54 -22.97 8.64 6.70
CA HIS A 54 -22.10 9.20 7.73
C HIS A 54 -21.63 10.61 7.32
N PRO A 55 -21.61 11.60 8.25
CA PRO A 55 -21.25 12.98 7.93
C PRO A 55 -19.79 13.17 7.46
N GLN A 56 -18.97 12.12 7.54
CA GLN A 56 -17.58 12.08 7.07
C GLN A 56 -17.37 11.12 5.88
N GLU A 57 -18.45 10.64 5.23
CA GLU A 57 -18.35 9.95 3.94
C GLU A 57 -17.61 10.83 2.92
N GLY A 58 -16.83 10.19 2.05
CA GLY A 58 -16.02 10.86 1.04
C GLY A 58 -14.82 11.64 1.58
N GLN A 59 -14.52 11.59 2.88
CA GLN A 59 -13.33 12.23 3.44
C GLN A 59 -12.12 11.29 3.36
N LEU A 60 -10.99 11.84 2.91
CA LEU A 60 -9.70 11.16 2.92
C LEU A 60 -8.87 11.69 4.08
N TRP A 61 -8.34 10.78 4.88
CA TRP A 61 -7.59 11.06 6.10
C TRP A 61 -6.18 10.52 5.99
N LEU A 62 -5.22 11.28 6.53
CA LEU A 62 -3.84 10.90 6.75
C LEU A 62 -3.61 10.83 8.26
N ASP A 63 -3.26 9.65 8.75
CA ASP A 63 -2.76 9.47 10.11
C ASP A 63 -1.23 9.36 10.02
N VAL A 64 -0.55 10.36 10.57
CA VAL A 64 0.91 10.47 10.52
C VAL A 64 1.55 9.49 11.51
N GLY A 65 2.44 8.63 11.04
CA GLY A 65 3.23 7.71 11.84
C GLY A 65 4.10 8.44 12.86
N SER A 66 4.55 7.74 13.89
CA SER A 66 5.50 8.29 14.87
C SER A 66 6.62 7.31 15.10
N CYS A 67 7.87 7.77 15.00
CA CYS A 67 9.06 6.94 15.18
C CYS A 67 9.51 6.76 16.65
N THR A 68 8.66 7.05 17.64
CA THR A 68 9.03 7.02 19.07
C THR A 68 9.03 5.61 19.66
N ARG A 69 10.16 5.23 20.28
CA ARG A 69 10.49 3.89 20.80
C ARG A 69 9.64 3.38 21.98
N ASP A 70 8.68 4.17 22.47
CA ASP A 70 7.87 3.91 23.67
C ASP A 70 6.41 3.53 23.37
N GLY A 71 6.10 3.11 22.15
CA GLY A 71 4.72 2.85 21.71
C GLY A 71 4.23 3.99 20.83
N ASP A 72 4.55 3.82 19.57
CA ASP A 72 4.22 4.58 18.37
C ASP A 72 2.70 4.56 18.09
N GLY A 73 1.99 5.49 18.71
CA GLY A 73 0.69 5.94 18.21
C GLY A 73 0.85 6.85 16.99
N PHE A 74 -0.20 7.02 16.19
CA PHE A 74 -0.19 8.09 15.17
C PHE A 74 -0.04 9.44 15.86
N GLY A 75 0.81 10.29 15.31
CA GLY A 75 0.99 11.67 15.74
C GLY A 75 -0.26 12.49 15.42
N GLY A 76 -0.26 13.12 14.25
CA GLY A 76 -1.37 13.96 13.80
C GLY A 76 -2.32 13.20 12.88
N ARG A 77 -3.62 13.46 13.01
CA ARG A 77 -4.63 13.09 12.03
C ARG A 77 -5.06 14.30 11.24
N TYR A 78 -4.97 14.22 9.92
CA TYR A 78 -5.27 15.31 9.00
C TYR A 78 -6.32 14.86 8.00
N GLN A 79 -7.40 15.64 7.85
CA GLN A 79 -8.27 15.48 6.69
C GLN A 79 -7.55 16.09 5.49
N ILE A 80 -7.11 15.25 4.56
CA ILE A 80 -6.37 15.68 3.37
C ILE A 80 -7.28 15.86 2.16
N GLY A 81 -8.50 15.33 2.18
CA GLY A 81 -9.43 15.47 1.07
C GLY A 81 -10.92 15.31 1.40
N SER A 82 -11.77 15.67 0.45
CA SER A 82 -13.23 15.47 0.45
C SER A 82 -13.72 15.05 -0.94
N GLY A 83 -14.87 14.38 -1.02
CA GLY A 83 -15.46 13.89 -2.28
C GLY A 83 -14.78 12.65 -2.87
N TRP A 84 -14.13 11.83 -2.05
CA TRP A 84 -13.39 10.62 -2.46
C TRP A 84 -14.26 9.37 -2.61
N ASP A 85 -15.58 9.50 -2.54
CA ASP A 85 -16.50 8.39 -2.74
C ASP A 85 -16.39 7.85 -4.17
N GLY A 86 -16.23 6.52 -4.27
CA GLY A 86 -16.05 5.83 -5.56
C GLY A 86 -14.67 5.96 -6.20
N TYR A 87 -13.74 6.74 -5.62
CA TYR A 87 -12.36 6.79 -6.12
C TYR A 87 -11.64 5.47 -5.84
N THR A 88 -10.72 5.11 -6.74
CA THR A 88 -9.77 4.00 -6.53
C THR A 88 -8.37 4.59 -6.47
N ILE A 89 -7.68 4.46 -5.34
CA ILE A 89 -6.27 4.86 -5.24
C ILE A 89 -5.41 3.85 -6.00
N ALA A 90 -4.52 4.34 -6.85
CA ALA A 90 -3.57 3.54 -7.60
C ALA A 90 -2.28 3.31 -6.81
N GLY A 91 -1.86 4.31 -6.03
CA GLY A 91 -0.69 4.27 -5.19
C GLY A 91 -0.20 5.67 -4.81
N PHE A 92 0.96 5.69 -4.18
CA PHE A 92 1.62 6.89 -3.68
C PHE A 92 3.05 6.94 -4.23
N GLY A 93 3.55 8.13 -4.54
CA GLY A 93 4.88 8.31 -5.11
C GLY A 93 5.13 9.77 -5.46
N ASP A 94 6.39 10.21 -5.42
CA ASP A 94 6.79 11.54 -5.90
C ASP A 94 6.69 11.58 -7.42
N TRP A 95 5.49 11.86 -7.93
CA TRP A 95 5.15 11.70 -9.34
C TRP A 95 5.66 12.87 -10.17
N ASP A 96 5.82 14.04 -9.58
CA ASP A 96 6.28 15.24 -10.28
C ASP A 96 7.70 15.69 -9.89
N SER A 97 8.40 14.89 -9.09
CA SER A 97 9.78 15.11 -8.65
C SER A 97 9.98 16.41 -7.86
N ASP A 98 8.96 16.84 -7.11
CA ASP A 98 9.06 17.99 -6.21
C ASP A 98 9.57 17.65 -4.80
N GLY A 99 9.80 16.36 -4.53
CA GLY A 99 10.33 15.84 -3.29
C GLY A 99 9.27 15.47 -2.26
N TYR A 100 7.98 15.54 -2.60
CA TYR A 100 6.87 15.10 -1.76
C TYR A 100 6.13 13.92 -2.41
N LEU A 101 5.59 13.02 -1.59
CA LEU A 101 4.78 11.91 -2.10
C LEU A 101 3.39 12.39 -2.53
N ASP A 102 3.03 12.13 -3.77
CA ASP A 102 1.72 12.44 -4.33
C ASP A 102 0.74 11.27 -4.24
N VAL A 103 -0.54 11.55 -4.45
CA VAL A 103 -1.58 10.51 -4.58
C VAL A 103 -2.02 10.39 -6.03
N VAL A 104 -1.95 9.18 -6.58
CA VAL A 104 -2.51 8.84 -7.89
C VAL A 104 -3.83 8.12 -7.67
N ALA A 105 -4.92 8.62 -8.25
CA ALA A 105 -6.24 8.02 -8.07
C ALA A 105 -7.12 8.10 -9.32
N ARG A 106 -7.93 7.05 -9.53
CA ARG A 106 -8.95 6.98 -10.56
C ARG A 106 -10.29 7.41 -10.00
N ASP A 107 -10.98 8.31 -10.70
CA ASP A 107 -12.35 8.71 -10.38
C ASP A 107 -13.40 7.72 -10.94
N PRO A 108 -14.69 7.86 -10.57
CA PRO A 108 -15.75 6.96 -11.06
C PRO A 108 -16.00 7.01 -12.59
N ASN A 109 -15.56 8.06 -13.28
CA ASN A 109 -15.66 8.17 -14.74
C ASN A 109 -14.54 7.42 -15.45
N GLY A 110 -13.49 7.03 -14.72
CA GLY A 110 -12.32 6.36 -15.25
C GLY A 110 -11.19 7.32 -15.63
N ASP A 111 -11.27 8.57 -15.20
CA ASP A 111 -10.17 9.53 -15.35
C ASP A 111 -9.16 9.31 -14.23
N LEU A 112 -7.88 9.36 -14.58
CA LEU A 112 -6.77 9.22 -13.65
C LEU A 112 -6.23 10.60 -13.29
N TRP A 113 -6.14 10.86 -12.00
CA TRP A 113 -5.77 12.14 -11.43
C TRP A 113 -4.54 12.00 -10.55
N LEU A 114 -3.62 12.95 -10.71
CA LEU A 114 -2.56 13.26 -9.77
C LEU A 114 -3.09 14.29 -8.77
N TYR A 115 -2.87 14.03 -7.49
CA TYR A 115 -3.13 14.96 -6.40
C TYR A 115 -1.78 15.32 -5.75
N PRO A 116 -1.21 16.49 -6.11
CA PRO A 116 0.06 16.91 -5.54
C PRO A 116 -0.06 17.18 -4.05
N CYS A 117 0.91 16.71 -3.28
CA CYS A 117 0.95 16.88 -1.82
C CYS A 117 2.12 17.75 -1.37
N GLU A 118 2.01 18.36 -0.19
CA GLU A 118 3.14 18.98 0.52
C GLU A 118 3.32 18.32 1.90
N GLY A 119 3.66 17.03 1.85
CA GLY A 119 3.72 16.13 3.00
C GLY A 119 2.45 16.10 3.85
N ALA A 120 2.57 16.16 5.18
CA ALA A 120 1.42 16.12 6.09
C ALA A 120 0.44 17.29 5.95
N ARG A 121 0.74 18.30 5.12
CA ARG A 121 -0.19 19.41 4.80
C ARG A 121 -1.29 19.00 3.80
N GLY A 122 -1.19 17.83 3.20
CA GLY A 122 -2.17 17.30 2.24
C GLY A 122 -2.12 18.02 0.89
N PHE A 123 -3.25 18.03 0.18
CA PHE A 123 -3.36 18.59 -1.18
C PHE A 123 -3.39 20.11 -1.15
N THR A 124 -2.25 20.75 -1.44
CA THR A 124 -2.13 22.23 -1.48
C THR A 124 -2.36 22.81 -2.87
N GLN A 125 -2.42 21.96 -3.90
CA GLN A 125 -2.52 22.36 -5.30
C GLN A 125 -3.70 21.69 -6.01
N PRO A 126 -4.21 22.28 -7.12
CA PRO A 126 -5.25 21.64 -7.91
C PRO A 126 -4.77 20.29 -8.44
N ARG A 127 -5.64 19.28 -8.37
CA ARG A 127 -5.38 17.98 -9.02
C ARG A 127 -5.20 18.14 -10.53
N VAL A 128 -4.41 17.27 -11.13
CA VAL A 128 -4.09 17.28 -12.56
C VAL A 128 -4.50 15.97 -13.19
N GLN A 129 -5.18 16.01 -14.33
CA GLN A 129 -5.51 14.79 -15.06
C GLN A 129 -4.25 14.27 -15.75
N ILE A 130 -3.94 12.99 -15.52
CA ILE A 130 -2.76 12.31 -16.05
C ILE A 130 -3.13 11.10 -16.91
N GLY A 131 -4.43 10.79 -17.03
CA GLY A 131 -4.93 9.73 -17.89
C GLY A 131 -6.45 9.66 -17.96
N ASP A 132 -6.96 8.84 -18.88
CA ASP A 132 -8.38 8.53 -19.06
C ASP A 132 -8.56 7.05 -19.48
N GLY A 133 -9.78 6.53 -19.37
CA GLY A 133 -10.12 5.16 -19.79
C GLY A 133 -9.70 4.05 -18.82
N TRP A 134 -9.49 4.37 -17.54
CA TRP A 134 -8.93 3.44 -16.55
C TRP A 134 -9.92 2.47 -15.90
N ASN A 135 -11.22 2.52 -16.23
CA ASN A 135 -12.25 1.67 -15.61
C ASN A 135 -12.01 0.15 -15.79
N GLY A 136 -11.31 -0.24 -16.86
CA GLY A 136 -10.96 -1.64 -17.13
C GLY A 136 -9.74 -2.17 -16.38
N TYR A 137 -9.11 -1.36 -15.52
CA TYR A 137 -7.84 -1.68 -14.88
C TYR A 137 -7.97 -1.89 -13.37
N THR A 138 -7.12 -2.75 -12.85
CA THR A 138 -6.85 -2.95 -11.42
C THR A 138 -5.39 -2.59 -11.17
N PHE A 139 -5.12 -1.64 -10.28
CA PHE A 139 -3.77 -1.21 -9.96
C PHE A 139 -3.06 -2.25 -9.10
N ALA A 140 -1.78 -2.47 -9.40
CA ALA A 140 -0.85 -3.15 -8.50
C ALA A 140 -0.13 -2.13 -7.59
N GLY A 141 0.22 -0.97 -8.14
CA GLY A 141 0.87 0.10 -7.39
C GLY A 141 1.46 1.18 -8.29
N VAL A 142 2.08 2.17 -7.65
CA VAL A 142 2.92 3.20 -8.25
C VAL A 142 4.34 3.00 -7.72
N ALA A 143 5.33 2.95 -8.60
CA ALA A 143 6.74 2.86 -8.26
C ALA A 143 7.61 3.14 -9.49
N ASP A 144 8.88 3.52 -9.31
CA ASP A 144 9.89 3.52 -10.39
C ASP A 144 10.26 2.07 -10.74
N TRP A 145 9.46 1.46 -11.62
CA TRP A 145 9.54 0.04 -11.97
C TRP A 145 10.74 -0.24 -12.86
N ASP A 146 11.03 0.67 -13.80
CA ASP A 146 12.08 0.50 -14.78
C ASP A 146 13.37 1.28 -14.49
N ARG A 147 13.43 1.91 -13.32
CA ARG A 147 14.64 2.53 -12.75
C ARG A 147 15.17 3.68 -13.60
N ASP A 148 14.27 4.38 -14.28
CA ASP A 148 14.62 5.58 -15.04
C ASP A 148 14.54 6.87 -14.20
N GLY A 149 14.14 6.76 -12.93
CA GLY A 149 13.99 7.84 -11.98
C GLY A 149 12.60 8.49 -11.99
N ASN A 150 11.66 7.98 -12.78
CA ASN A 150 10.28 8.46 -12.82
C ASN A 150 9.33 7.43 -12.20
N GLN A 151 8.25 7.89 -11.56
CA GLN A 151 7.23 6.99 -11.04
C GLN A 151 6.39 6.40 -12.17
N ASP A 152 6.20 5.08 -12.15
CA ASP A 152 5.38 4.36 -13.13
C ASP A 152 4.11 3.82 -12.49
N ILE A 153 3.11 3.48 -13.31
CA ILE A 153 1.92 2.76 -12.86
C ILE A 153 1.98 1.32 -13.37
N VAL A 154 1.85 0.37 -12.45
CA VAL A 154 1.66 -1.04 -12.78
C VAL A 154 0.17 -1.38 -12.62
N ALA A 155 -0.46 -1.84 -13.70
CA ALA A 155 -1.88 -2.14 -13.69
C ALA A 155 -2.25 -3.34 -14.57
N LYS A 156 -3.24 -4.11 -14.11
CA LYS A 156 -3.80 -5.26 -14.82
C LYS A 156 -5.06 -4.87 -15.57
N ASP A 157 -5.18 -5.27 -16.83
CA ASP A 157 -6.42 -5.10 -17.60
C ASP A 157 -7.45 -6.23 -17.35
N TYR A 158 -8.62 -6.12 -17.98
CA TYR A 158 -9.68 -7.12 -17.92
C TYR A 158 -9.26 -8.52 -18.39
N TRP A 159 -8.37 -8.61 -19.38
CA TRP A 159 -7.88 -9.87 -19.94
C TRP A 159 -6.81 -10.54 -19.07
N GLY A 160 -6.36 -9.86 -18.01
CA GLY A 160 -5.32 -10.34 -17.12
C GLY A 160 -3.92 -10.10 -17.65
N TYR A 161 -3.76 -9.18 -18.62
CA TYR A 161 -2.46 -8.65 -19.00
C TYR A 161 -2.03 -7.59 -17.99
N LEU A 162 -0.77 -7.66 -17.59
CA LEU A 162 -0.16 -6.67 -16.72
C LEU A 162 0.60 -5.68 -17.59
N TRP A 163 0.32 -4.40 -17.38
CA TRP A 163 0.85 -3.29 -18.12
C TRP A 163 1.64 -2.39 -17.18
N LEU A 164 2.80 -1.96 -17.67
CA LEU A 164 3.55 -0.83 -17.18
C LEU A 164 3.13 0.40 -17.96
N TYR A 165 2.79 1.48 -17.26
CA TYR A 165 2.56 2.79 -17.82
C TYR A 165 3.67 3.71 -17.32
N PRO A 166 4.74 3.92 -18.12
CA PRO A 166 5.88 4.66 -17.64
C PRO A 166 5.55 6.14 -17.39
N GLY A 167 6.08 6.68 -16.31
CA GLY A 167 6.01 8.10 -16.00
C GLY A 167 6.95 8.94 -16.86
N ASP A 168 6.80 10.26 -16.74
CA ASP A 168 7.74 11.25 -17.29
C ASP A 168 8.16 12.27 -16.19
N SER A 169 7.78 12.02 -14.94
CA SER A 169 7.91 12.96 -13.82
C SER A 169 7.34 14.36 -14.09
N VAL A 170 6.13 14.39 -14.65
CA VAL A 170 5.42 15.62 -15.00
C VAL A 170 3.98 15.61 -14.50
N ARG A 171 3.47 16.81 -14.20
CA ARG A 171 2.05 17.04 -13.99
C ARG A 171 1.30 17.06 -15.31
N GLY A 172 0.91 15.87 -15.78
CA GLY A 172 0.12 15.70 -16.99
C GLY A 172 0.25 14.30 -17.56
N TYR A 173 -0.22 14.13 -18.79
CA TYR A 173 -0.11 12.87 -19.51
C TYR A 173 1.35 12.54 -19.81
N SER A 174 1.75 11.31 -19.50
CA SER A 174 3.03 10.75 -19.97
C SER A 174 3.02 10.62 -21.50
N SER A 175 4.15 10.95 -22.11
CA SER A 175 4.43 10.77 -23.53
C SER A 175 4.94 9.36 -23.85
N GLN A 176 5.25 8.56 -22.82
CA GLN A 176 5.76 7.21 -22.95
C GLN A 176 4.66 6.24 -23.39
N ARG A 177 5.07 5.20 -24.13
CA ARG A 177 4.17 4.12 -24.50
C ARG A 177 4.11 3.10 -23.37
N ARG A 178 2.90 2.72 -22.97
CA ARG A 178 2.70 1.56 -22.08
C ARG A 178 3.29 0.29 -22.68
N MET A 179 3.72 -0.62 -21.82
CA MET A 179 4.25 -1.92 -22.24
C MET A 179 3.69 -3.06 -21.42
N GLN A 180 3.52 -4.20 -22.07
CA GLN A 180 3.08 -5.39 -21.39
C GLN A 180 4.26 -6.03 -20.66
N ILE A 181 4.12 -6.21 -19.36
CA ILE A 181 5.14 -6.79 -18.48
C ILE A 181 4.70 -8.13 -17.88
N GLY A 182 3.47 -8.57 -18.16
CA GLY A 182 2.95 -9.82 -17.64
C GLY A 182 1.65 -10.28 -18.31
N ASN A 183 1.26 -11.52 -18.04
CA ASN A 183 -0.03 -12.09 -18.42
C ASN A 183 -0.48 -13.12 -17.37
N GLY A 184 -1.76 -13.52 -17.41
CA GLY A 184 -2.29 -14.55 -16.51
C GLY A 184 -2.64 -14.04 -15.09
N TRP A 185 -2.75 -12.73 -14.91
CA TRP A 185 -3.01 -12.11 -13.59
C TRP A 185 -4.46 -12.17 -13.13
N ASN A 186 -5.36 -12.80 -13.90
CA ASN A 186 -6.74 -12.96 -13.49
C ASN A 186 -6.86 -13.89 -12.28
N GLY A 187 -7.54 -13.39 -11.23
CA GLY A 187 -7.67 -14.10 -9.96
C GLY A 187 -6.60 -13.78 -8.92
N TYR A 188 -5.67 -12.86 -9.22
CA TYR A 188 -4.76 -12.31 -8.22
C TYR A 188 -5.35 -11.06 -7.56
N THR A 189 -5.03 -10.88 -6.29
CA THR A 189 -5.22 -9.63 -5.53
C THR A 189 -3.84 -9.07 -5.22
N PHE A 190 -3.54 -7.85 -5.68
CA PHE A 190 -2.26 -7.20 -5.40
C PHE A 190 -2.19 -6.74 -3.94
N ALA A 191 -1.05 -6.96 -3.31
CA ALA A 191 -0.70 -6.33 -2.05
C ALA A 191 -0.02 -4.97 -2.28
N GLY A 192 0.78 -4.87 -3.34
CA GLY A 192 1.51 -3.66 -3.70
C GLY A 192 2.68 -3.94 -4.63
N VAL A 193 3.44 -2.88 -4.90
CA VAL A 193 4.73 -2.89 -5.60
C VAL A 193 5.78 -2.33 -4.65
N ALA A 194 6.87 -3.06 -4.42
CA ALA A 194 7.99 -2.64 -3.56
C ALA A 194 9.21 -3.53 -3.83
N ASP A 195 10.43 -3.07 -3.49
CA ASP A 195 11.65 -3.90 -3.48
C ASP A 195 11.63 -4.86 -2.28
N TRP A 196 10.97 -6.01 -2.46
CA TRP A 196 10.70 -6.97 -1.39
C TRP A 196 11.95 -7.75 -1.00
N ASP A 197 12.76 -8.11 -1.99
CA ASP A 197 13.94 -8.94 -1.81
C ASP A 197 15.26 -8.15 -1.70
N SER A 198 15.16 -6.81 -1.62
CA SER A 198 16.29 -5.91 -1.43
C SER A 198 17.36 -6.03 -2.53
N ASP A 199 16.96 -6.41 -3.75
CA ASP A 199 17.85 -6.49 -4.91
C ASP A 199 17.97 -5.14 -5.66
N GLY A 200 17.23 -4.13 -5.21
CA GLY A 200 17.20 -2.79 -5.77
C GLY A 200 16.23 -2.61 -6.93
N ASN A 201 15.42 -3.62 -7.25
CA ASN A 201 14.35 -3.54 -8.24
C ASN A 201 12.99 -3.67 -7.57
N GLN A 202 11.97 -3.06 -8.16
CA GLN A 202 10.61 -3.16 -7.66
C GLN A 202 10.00 -4.52 -7.99
N ASP A 203 9.38 -5.16 -7.01
CA ASP A 203 8.68 -6.43 -7.17
C ASP A 203 7.17 -6.27 -7.05
N ILE A 204 6.41 -7.27 -7.50
CA ILE A 204 4.97 -7.35 -7.23
C ILE A 204 4.72 -8.45 -6.20
N VAL A 205 4.00 -8.10 -5.14
CA VAL A 205 3.45 -9.08 -4.21
C VAL A 205 1.96 -9.24 -4.46
N ALA A 206 1.50 -10.47 -4.66
CA ALA A 206 0.10 -10.75 -4.93
C ALA A 206 -0.38 -12.09 -4.38
N ARG A 207 -1.64 -12.12 -3.95
CA ARG A 207 -2.33 -13.32 -3.48
C ARG A 207 -3.12 -13.97 -4.61
N ASP A 208 -3.01 -15.29 -4.77
CA ASP A 208 -3.88 -16.05 -5.67
C ASP A 208 -5.23 -16.47 -5.03
N ARG A 209 -6.12 -17.08 -5.81
CA ARG A 209 -7.45 -17.53 -5.34
C ARG A 209 -7.42 -18.59 -4.24
N ASN A 210 -6.30 -19.30 -4.08
CA ASN A 210 -6.12 -20.32 -3.06
C ASN A 210 -5.54 -19.73 -1.76
N GLY A 211 -5.27 -18.43 -1.73
CA GLY A 211 -4.69 -17.76 -0.58
C GLY A 211 -3.19 -17.94 -0.46
N TYR A 212 -2.51 -18.37 -1.52
CA TYR A 212 -1.04 -18.33 -1.58
C TYR A 212 -0.57 -16.93 -1.92
N LEU A 213 0.44 -16.45 -1.20
CA LEU A 213 1.08 -15.17 -1.44
C LEU A 213 2.35 -15.39 -2.22
N TRP A 214 2.45 -14.72 -3.36
CA TRP A 214 3.52 -14.86 -4.32
C TRP A 214 4.27 -13.55 -4.46
N LEU A 215 5.59 -13.64 -4.48
CA LEU A 215 6.49 -12.61 -4.98
C LEU A 215 6.70 -12.83 -6.48
N TYR A 216 6.58 -11.78 -7.27
CA TYR A 216 6.95 -11.74 -8.68
C TYR A 216 8.12 -10.77 -8.82
N PRO A 217 9.37 -11.29 -8.86
CA PRO A 217 10.53 -10.43 -8.85
C PRO A 217 10.62 -9.56 -10.10
N GLY A 218 10.86 -8.28 -9.90
CA GLY A 218 11.20 -7.35 -10.97
C GLY A 218 12.64 -7.51 -11.43
N GLU A 219 12.96 -6.84 -12.54
CA GLU A 219 14.34 -6.78 -13.04
C GLU A 219 14.73 -5.34 -13.43
N GLY A 220 13.93 -4.34 -13.07
CA GLY A 220 14.17 -2.95 -13.49
C GLY A 220 14.03 -2.76 -14.99
N VAL A 221 13.18 -3.55 -15.65
CA VAL A 221 13.03 -3.53 -17.11
C VAL A 221 11.59 -3.33 -17.56
N ARG A 222 11.52 -2.64 -18.69
CA ARG A 222 10.35 -2.40 -19.53
C ARG A 222 9.90 -3.66 -20.30
N GLY A 223 9.62 -4.75 -19.60
CA GLY A 223 9.25 -6.03 -20.22
C GLY A 223 8.92 -7.14 -19.22
N TYR A 224 8.80 -8.37 -19.74
CA TYR A 224 8.62 -9.55 -18.88
C TYR A 224 9.87 -9.80 -18.04
N SER A 225 9.67 -10.02 -16.74
CA SER A 225 10.72 -10.56 -15.87
C SER A 225 11.06 -11.99 -16.29
N SER A 226 12.35 -12.30 -16.33
CA SER A 226 12.88 -13.65 -16.55
C SER A 226 12.87 -14.50 -15.28
N GLN A 227 12.62 -13.88 -14.13
CA GLN A 227 12.59 -14.53 -12.83
C GLN A 227 11.32 -15.36 -12.63
N GLN A 228 11.47 -16.49 -11.96
CA GLN A 228 10.32 -17.27 -11.52
C GLN A 228 9.70 -16.63 -10.28
N ARG A 229 8.36 -16.61 -10.22
CA ARG A 229 7.66 -16.22 -8.99
C ARG A 229 8.04 -17.14 -7.83
N VAL A 230 8.07 -16.59 -6.63
CA VAL A 230 8.44 -17.31 -5.40
C VAL A 230 7.27 -17.30 -4.44
N LEU A 231 6.99 -18.46 -3.84
CA LEU A 231 5.97 -18.56 -2.80
C LEU A 231 6.53 -17.96 -1.51
N ILE A 232 5.90 -16.90 -1.02
CA ILE A 232 6.34 -16.20 0.20
C ILE A 232 5.34 -16.37 1.35
N GLY A 233 4.13 -16.87 1.10
CA GLY A 233 3.14 -17.03 2.15
C GLY A 233 1.97 -17.93 1.79
N ASN A 234 1.19 -18.32 2.78
CA ASN A 234 -0.07 -19.07 2.59
C ASN A 234 -1.14 -18.61 3.60
N GLY A 235 -2.39 -19.03 3.39
CA GLY A 235 -3.49 -18.71 4.31
C GLY A 235 -3.95 -17.25 4.28
N TRP A 236 -3.83 -16.59 3.13
CA TRP A 236 -4.13 -15.16 3.00
C TRP A 236 -5.58 -14.84 2.60
N ASN A 237 -6.46 -15.83 2.44
CA ASN A 237 -7.86 -15.61 2.00
C ASN A 237 -8.69 -14.77 3.00
N GLY A 238 -8.34 -14.80 4.28
CA GLY A 238 -9.01 -14.00 5.32
C GLY A 238 -8.56 -12.55 5.43
N TYR A 239 -7.60 -12.12 4.58
CA TYR A 239 -6.95 -10.83 4.73
C TYR A 239 -7.25 -9.91 3.55
N THR A 240 -7.39 -8.63 3.82
CA THR A 240 -7.37 -7.57 2.81
C THR A 240 -6.11 -6.75 3.00
N PHE A 241 -5.34 -6.55 1.94
CA PHE A 241 -4.12 -5.76 2.00
C PHE A 241 -4.43 -4.29 2.28
N VAL A 242 -3.64 -3.69 3.15
CA VAL A 242 -3.57 -2.25 3.31
C VAL A 242 -2.48 -1.72 2.39
N GLY A 243 -1.27 -2.24 2.51
CA GLY A 243 -0.16 -1.85 1.65
C GLY A 243 1.11 -2.60 2.00
N ILE A 244 2.19 -2.20 1.31
CA ILE A 244 3.55 -2.68 1.52
C ILE A 244 4.40 -1.48 1.90
N GLY A 245 5.28 -1.66 2.88
CA GLY A 245 6.21 -0.64 3.36
C GLY A 245 7.02 -1.18 4.54
N ASP A 246 8.21 -0.64 4.76
CA ASP A 246 9.03 -0.93 5.95
C ASP A 246 8.32 -0.35 7.19
N TRP A 247 7.58 -1.20 7.90
CA TRP A 247 6.72 -0.82 9.02
C TRP A 247 7.44 -1.01 10.35
N ASP A 248 8.20 -2.10 10.51
CA ASP A 248 8.95 -2.37 11.74
C ASP A 248 10.38 -1.79 11.77
N ARG A 249 10.79 -1.14 10.67
CA ARG A 249 12.02 -0.35 10.53
C ARG A 249 13.27 -1.19 10.56
N ASP A 250 13.18 -2.39 10.01
CA ASP A 250 14.32 -3.27 9.80
C ASP A 250 15.00 -3.07 8.44
N LEU A 251 14.52 -2.11 7.63
CA LEU A 251 14.93 -1.79 6.26
C LEU A 251 14.44 -2.81 5.22
N HIS A 252 13.51 -3.69 5.59
CA HIS A 252 12.85 -4.63 4.71
C HIS A 252 11.39 -4.27 4.55
N GLN A 253 10.83 -4.59 3.38
CA GLN A 253 9.45 -4.25 3.08
C GLN A 253 8.50 -5.23 3.78
N ASP A 254 7.53 -4.71 4.52
CA ASP A 254 6.52 -5.52 5.20
C ASP A 254 5.17 -5.45 4.51
N ILE A 255 4.26 -6.36 4.86
CA ILE A 255 2.85 -6.27 4.46
C ILE A 255 2.00 -5.94 5.68
N VAL A 256 1.20 -4.89 5.57
CA VAL A 256 0.10 -4.65 6.51
C VAL A 256 -1.20 -5.10 5.87
N ALA A 257 -1.97 -5.90 6.61
CA ALA A 257 -3.25 -6.42 6.13
C ALA A 257 -4.29 -6.47 7.26
N ARG A 258 -5.55 -6.27 6.90
CA ARG A 258 -6.70 -6.40 7.80
C ARG A 258 -7.25 -7.81 7.77
N ASP A 259 -7.47 -8.41 8.95
CA ASP A 259 -8.14 -9.70 9.11
C ASP A 259 -9.67 -9.53 9.13
N PHE A 260 -10.36 -10.28 8.26
CA PHE A 260 -11.82 -10.33 8.15
C PHE A 260 -12.42 -11.61 8.73
N ASN A 261 -11.60 -12.56 9.19
CA ASN A 261 -12.09 -13.78 9.82
C ASN A 261 -12.40 -13.60 11.32
N SER A 262 -11.91 -12.53 11.95
CA SER A 262 -11.99 -12.30 13.40
C SER A 262 -13.21 -11.49 13.85
N GLU A 263 -14.37 -11.71 13.24
CA GLU A 263 -15.62 -11.00 13.60
C GLU A 263 -15.93 -11.08 15.11
N PRO A 264 -16.38 -9.98 15.76
CA PRO A 264 -16.77 -8.67 15.19
C PRO A 264 -15.64 -7.61 15.15
N VAL A 265 -14.38 -7.99 15.41
CA VAL A 265 -13.26 -7.05 15.50
C VAL A 265 -12.22 -7.37 14.44
N HIS A 266 -12.07 -6.46 13.49
CA HIS A 266 -11.03 -6.58 12.47
C HIS A 266 -9.71 -6.01 12.99
N TYR A 267 -8.69 -6.87 13.09
CA TYR A 267 -7.34 -6.44 13.48
C TYR A 267 -6.50 -6.16 12.24
N LEU A 268 -5.57 -5.20 12.35
CA LEU A 268 -4.47 -5.14 11.40
C LEU A 268 -3.37 -6.12 11.83
N TRP A 269 -2.70 -6.68 10.85
CA TRP A 269 -1.63 -7.63 11.00
C TRP A 269 -0.46 -7.18 10.14
N LEU A 270 0.72 -7.24 10.73
CA LEU A 270 2.00 -7.09 10.08
C LEU A 270 2.52 -8.47 9.68
N TYR A 271 3.00 -8.58 8.46
CA TYR A 271 3.80 -9.71 8.00
C TYR A 271 5.21 -9.20 7.68
N PRO A 272 6.18 -9.45 8.58
CA PRO A 272 7.53 -8.91 8.44
C PRO A 272 8.23 -9.44 7.18
N GLY A 273 8.76 -8.54 6.37
CA GLY A 273 9.72 -8.84 5.33
C GLY A 273 11.05 -9.27 5.94
N GLU A 274 11.90 -9.86 5.12
CA GLU A 274 13.25 -10.25 5.53
C GLU A 274 14.29 -9.90 4.44
N GLY A 275 13.89 -9.08 3.45
CA GLY A 275 14.74 -8.72 2.32
C GLY A 275 15.19 -9.93 1.51
N VAL A 276 14.38 -11.00 1.46
CA VAL A 276 14.72 -12.23 0.75
C VAL A 276 13.52 -12.84 0.05
N ARG A 277 13.80 -13.58 -1.02
CA ARG A 277 12.81 -14.42 -1.71
C ARG A 277 12.49 -15.66 -0.87
N GLY A 278 11.33 -15.68 -0.24
CA GLY A 278 10.84 -16.86 0.47
C GLY A 278 9.88 -16.53 1.59
N TYR A 279 9.55 -17.54 2.39
CA TYR A 279 8.80 -17.33 3.62
C TYR A 279 9.62 -16.49 4.60
N SER A 280 8.99 -15.47 5.17
CA SER A 280 9.49 -14.84 6.39
C SER A 280 9.62 -15.88 7.50
N GLY A 281 10.75 -15.81 8.22
CA GLY A 281 10.96 -16.60 9.42
C GLY A 281 10.17 -16.10 10.63
N GLN A 282 9.62 -14.87 10.54
CA GLN A 282 8.86 -14.26 11.62
C GLN A 282 7.38 -14.67 11.56
N PRO A 283 6.74 -14.82 12.73
CA PRO A 283 5.29 -14.90 12.79
C PRO A 283 4.66 -13.57 12.36
N ARG A 284 3.44 -13.63 11.80
CA ARG A 284 2.60 -12.43 11.66
C ARG A 284 2.39 -11.80 13.04
N VAL A 285 2.50 -10.48 13.11
CA VAL A 285 2.32 -9.71 14.34
C VAL A 285 0.98 -9.00 14.29
N ARG A 286 0.13 -9.20 15.29
CA ARG A 286 -1.14 -8.46 15.39
C ARG A 286 -0.86 -7.04 15.85
N LEU A 287 -1.23 -6.05 15.05
CA LEU A 287 -1.21 -4.64 15.43
C LEU A 287 -2.40 -4.40 16.36
N ASN A 288 -2.12 -4.26 17.66
CA ASN A 288 -3.17 -4.04 18.67
C ASN A 288 -3.66 -2.59 18.64
N TRP A 289 -4.92 -2.41 19.02
CA TRP A 289 -5.55 -1.12 19.28
C TRP A 289 -6.08 -1.12 20.72
N TYR A 290 -5.80 -0.08 21.51
CA TYR A 290 -6.33 0.17 22.86
C TYR A 290 -7.08 1.49 22.81
#